data_AF-A0AAC9HG33-F1
#
_entry.id   AF-A0AAC9HG33-F1
#
_cell.length_a   1.000
_cell.length_b   1.000
_cell.length_c   1.000
_cell.angle_alpha   90.00
_cell.angle_beta   90.00
_cell.angle_gamma   90.00
#
_symmetry.space_group_name_H-M   'P 1'
#
loop_
_entity.id
_entity.type
_entity.pdbx_description
1 polymer ?
#
loop_
_entity_poly.entity_id
_entity_poly.type
_entity_poly.pdbx_seq_one_letter_code
_entity_poly.pdbx_strand_id
1 'polypeptide(L)'
;MGIILDIINGTLDEKKLDRWKKKLNDRAYVYGNLKYKPPGESTEKTKRRYLKKPGPDDAVNVFRSVVVDNIKYIGGLVGNENIPWVKGKLIVRDGTRYVAVPTHIVRKAFEYKGFDYDSGVEWLKEKGVLLVTERGRRNSVRLRLNGTREWCLAVKAEAVNIPIPQKD
;
A
#
# COMPACT_ATOMS: atom_id res chain seq x y z
N MET A 1 -27.96 -7.55 4.96
CA MET A 1 -28.82 -8.33 4.04
C MET A 1 -28.41 -7.97 2.61
N GLY A 2 -27.99 -8.95 1.82
CA GLY A 2 -27.26 -8.74 0.56
C GLY A 2 -28.15 -8.70 -0.68
N ILE A 3 -27.65 -8.08 -1.76
CA ILE A 3 -28.36 -7.94 -3.06
C ILE A 3 -28.87 -9.28 -3.63
N ILE A 4 -28.22 -10.38 -3.27
CA ILE A 4 -28.58 -11.74 -3.68
C ILE A 4 -29.99 -12.10 -3.17
N LEU A 5 -30.33 -11.73 -1.93
CA LEU A 5 -31.67 -11.96 -1.37
C LEU A 5 -32.73 -11.06 -2.03
N ASP A 6 -32.37 -9.82 -2.38
CA ASP A 6 -33.30 -8.89 -3.05
C ASP A 6 -33.60 -9.29 -4.50
N ILE A 7 -32.65 -9.96 -5.19
CA ILE A 7 -32.84 -10.53 -6.53
C ILE A 7 -33.74 -11.78 -6.46
N ILE A 8 -33.49 -12.68 -5.49
CA ILE A 8 -34.29 -13.91 -5.31
C ILE A 8 -35.76 -13.56 -5.00
N ASN A 9 -36.01 -12.50 -4.24
CA ASN A 9 -37.36 -12.08 -3.85
C ASN A 9 -38.03 -11.13 -4.85
N GLY A 10 -37.38 -10.78 -5.96
CA GLY A 10 -37.94 -9.87 -6.98
C GLY A 10 -38.18 -8.42 -6.51
N THR A 11 -37.63 -8.02 -5.36
CA THR A 11 -37.85 -6.69 -4.74
C THR A 11 -36.79 -5.65 -5.13
N LEU A 12 -36.13 -5.85 -6.28
CA LEU A 12 -35.02 -5.03 -6.73
C LEU A 12 -35.53 -3.78 -7.49
N ASP A 13 -35.75 -2.70 -6.75
CA ASP A 13 -36.11 -1.39 -7.30
C ASP A 13 -34.90 -0.69 -7.97
N GLU A 14 -35.13 0.08 -9.03
CA GLU A 14 -34.12 0.82 -9.80
C GLU A 14 -33.27 1.73 -8.88
N LYS A 15 -33.89 2.37 -7.88
CA LYS A 15 -33.17 3.21 -6.89
C LYS A 15 -32.27 2.40 -5.95
N LYS A 16 -32.56 1.12 -5.71
CA LYS A 16 -31.69 0.20 -4.94
C LYS A 16 -30.56 -0.32 -5.82
N LEU A 17 -30.86 -0.65 -7.08
CA LEU A 17 -29.87 -1.05 -8.08
C LEU A 17 -28.83 0.05 -8.28
N ASP A 18 -29.25 1.31 -8.41
CA ASP A 18 -28.33 2.44 -8.56
C ASP A 18 -27.49 2.71 -7.32
N ARG A 19 -28.05 2.58 -6.12
CA ARG A 19 -27.27 2.62 -4.87
C ARG A 19 -26.23 1.50 -4.82
N TRP A 20 -26.56 0.31 -5.30
CA TRP A 20 -25.64 -0.83 -5.36
C TRP A 20 -24.58 -0.66 -6.45
N LYS A 21 -24.95 -0.21 -7.65
CA LYS A 21 -24.02 0.14 -8.73
C LYS A 21 -23.08 1.24 -8.26
N LYS A 22 -23.56 2.25 -7.54
CA LYS A 22 -22.71 3.30 -6.96
C LYS A 22 -21.80 2.76 -5.85
N LYS A 23 -22.27 1.85 -5.00
CA LYS A 23 -21.46 1.20 -3.95
C LYS A 23 -20.42 0.21 -4.51
N LEU A 24 -20.73 -0.45 -5.62
CA LEU A 24 -19.83 -1.32 -6.37
C LEU A 24 -18.86 -0.51 -7.23
N ASN A 25 -19.28 0.59 -7.85
CA ASN A 25 -18.41 1.51 -8.56
C ASN A 25 -17.53 2.28 -7.58
N ASP A 26 -18.00 2.75 -6.42
CA ASP A 26 -17.11 3.31 -5.39
C ASP A 26 -16.07 2.27 -4.97
N ARG A 27 -16.43 0.98 -4.90
CA ARG A 27 -15.47 -0.11 -4.65
C ARG A 27 -14.59 -0.44 -5.86
N ALA A 28 -15.06 -0.32 -7.10
CA ALA A 28 -14.31 -0.62 -8.32
C ALA A 28 -13.38 0.53 -8.72
N TYR A 29 -13.79 1.78 -8.46
CA TYR A 29 -12.98 3.00 -8.54
C TYR A 29 -11.96 3.11 -7.39
N VAL A 30 -12.17 2.41 -6.26
CA VAL A 30 -11.15 2.20 -5.21
C VAL A 30 -9.97 1.32 -5.71
N TYR A 31 -10.16 0.53 -6.77
CA TYR A 31 -9.11 -0.28 -7.39
C TYR A 31 -8.60 0.29 -8.72
N GLY A 32 -8.35 1.60 -8.80
CA GLY A 32 -7.38 2.15 -9.76
C GLY A 32 -5.98 1.60 -9.49
N ASN A 33 -5.75 0.36 -9.94
CA ASN A 33 -4.60 -0.49 -9.65
C ASN A 33 -3.27 0.26 -9.66
N LEU A 34 -2.53 0.20 -8.55
CA LEU A 34 -1.08 0.07 -8.67
C LEU A 34 -0.89 -1.24 -9.42
N LYS A 35 -0.69 -1.14 -10.74
CA LYS A 35 -0.43 -2.30 -11.58
C LYS A 35 1.00 -2.75 -11.30
N TYR A 36 1.24 -3.35 -10.14
CA TYR A 36 2.32 -4.32 -10.06
C TYR A 36 1.87 -5.51 -10.92
N LYS A 37 2.44 -5.64 -12.11
CA LYS A 37 2.27 -6.83 -12.96
C LYS A 37 3.38 -7.82 -12.55
N PRO A 38 3.12 -8.81 -11.68
CA PRO A 38 4.09 -9.87 -11.44
C PRO A 38 4.35 -10.61 -12.75
N PRO A 39 5.60 -10.88 -13.17
CA PRO A 39 5.83 -11.79 -14.29
C PRO A 39 5.35 -13.20 -13.94
N GLY A 40 4.55 -13.77 -14.85
CA GLY A 40 4.26 -15.21 -15.03
C GLY A 40 3.76 -15.97 -13.80
N GLU A 41 2.48 -16.34 -13.79
CA GLU A 41 1.87 -17.19 -12.76
C GLU A 41 2.55 -18.56 -12.62
N SER A 42 2.91 -18.90 -11.38
CA SER A 42 2.92 -20.28 -10.92
C SER A 42 2.35 -20.36 -9.49
N THR A 43 1.16 -20.96 -9.39
CA THR A 43 0.54 -21.63 -8.23
C THR A 43 0.57 -20.91 -6.87
N GLU A 44 -0.45 -20.08 -6.63
CA GLU A 44 -0.70 -19.31 -5.37
C GLU A 44 -0.78 -20.14 -4.08
N LYS A 45 -1.16 -21.44 -4.14
CA LYS A 45 -1.46 -22.21 -2.92
C LYS A 45 -0.25 -22.90 -2.26
N THR A 46 0.85 -23.10 -3.00
CA THR A 46 2.03 -23.84 -2.49
C THR A 46 3.10 -22.91 -1.91
N LYS A 47 3.11 -21.62 -2.24
CA LYS A 47 4.19 -20.68 -1.87
C LYS A 47 4.14 -20.16 -0.42
N ARG A 48 2.98 -20.16 0.25
CA ARG A 48 2.86 -19.65 1.63
C ARG A 48 3.64 -20.44 2.69
N ARG A 49 4.03 -21.70 2.43
CA ARG A 49 4.76 -22.55 3.39
C ARG A 49 6.29 -22.38 3.38
N TYR A 50 6.87 -21.61 2.44
CA TYR A 50 8.33 -21.47 2.29
C TYR A 50 8.79 -20.02 2.11
N LEU A 51 8.10 -19.05 2.71
CA LEU A 51 8.60 -17.67 2.71
C LEU A 51 9.86 -17.59 3.57
N LYS A 52 10.95 -17.10 2.97
CA LYS A 52 12.25 -16.96 3.63
C LYS A 52 12.27 -15.69 4.48
N LYS A 53 13.02 -15.71 5.58
CA LYS A 53 13.34 -14.47 6.27
C LYS A 53 14.22 -13.61 5.33
N PRO A 54 13.83 -12.37 4.98
CA PRO A 54 14.67 -11.50 4.18
C PRO A 54 15.94 -11.12 4.97
N GLY A 55 17.04 -10.87 4.26
CA GLY A 55 18.19 -10.20 4.83
C GLY A 55 17.90 -8.72 5.17
N PRO A 56 18.79 -8.05 5.91
CA PRO A 56 18.60 -6.65 6.31
C PRO A 56 18.51 -5.68 5.13
N ASP A 57 19.23 -5.95 4.05
CA ASP A 57 19.22 -5.13 2.83
C ASP A 57 18.06 -5.49 1.90
N ASP A 58 17.64 -6.77 1.90
CA ASP A 58 16.52 -7.23 1.09
C ASP A 58 15.22 -6.52 1.46
N ALA A 59 14.96 -6.30 2.75
CA ALA A 59 13.75 -5.62 3.21
C ALA A 59 13.66 -4.17 2.68
N VAL A 60 14.77 -3.44 2.69
CA VAL A 60 14.87 -2.08 2.14
C VAL A 60 14.72 -2.13 0.63
N ASN A 61 15.38 -3.08 -0.05
CA ASN A 61 15.33 -3.23 -1.51
C ASN A 61 13.92 -3.58 -2.02
N VAL A 62 13.18 -4.44 -1.31
CA VAL A 62 11.78 -4.76 -1.63
C VAL A 62 10.90 -3.52 -1.48
N PHE A 63 11.07 -2.76 -0.40
CA PHE A 63 10.30 -1.53 -0.24
C PHE A 63 10.68 -0.48 -1.30
N ARG A 64 11.97 -0.35 -1.60
CA ARG A 64 12.48 0.53 -2.65
C ARG A 64 11.91 0.18 -4.02
N SER A 65 11.86 -1.10 -4.39
CA SER A 65 11.26 -1.51 -5.68
C SER A 65 9.78 -1.14 -5.75
N VAL A 66 9.03 -1.35 -4.65
CA VAL A 66 7.62 -0.92 -4.58
C VAL A 66 7.50 0.58 -4.81
N VAL A 67 8.39 1.38 -4.22
CA VAL A 67 8.34 2.83 -4.43
C VAL A 67 8.67 3.21 -5.88
N VAL A 68 9.75 2.68 -6.44
CA VAL A 68 10.18 2.99 -7.82
C VAL A 68 9.08 2.64 -8.82
N ASP A 69 8.50 1.44 -8.72
CA ASP A 69 7.42 0.98 -9.60
C ASP A 69 6.17 1.87 -9.54
N ASN A 70 6.00 2.61 -8.44
CA ASN A 70 4.79 3.34 -8.11
C ASN A 70 5.01 4.84 -7.87
N ILE A 71 6.19 5.38 -8.22
CA ILE A 71 6.61 6.73 -7.85
C ILE A 71 5.60 7.80 -8.30
N LYS A 72 5.02 7.64 -9.50
CA LYS A 72 3.98 8.52 -10.06
C LYS A 72 2.67 8.56 -9.28
N TYR A 73 2.45 7.62 -8.36
CA TYR A 73 1.25 7.50 -7.53
C TYR A 73 1.49 7.90 -6.07
N ILE A 74 2.72 8.35 -5.75
CA ILE A 74 3.09 8.81 -4.42
C ILE A 74 3.03 10.33 -4.39
N GLY A 75 2.01 10.84 -3.71
CA GLY A 75 1.83 12.28 -3.54
C GLY A 75 3.02 12.90 -2.79
N GLY A 76 3.52 14.03 -3.28
CA GLY A 76 4.66 14.76 -2.70
C GLY A 76 6.04 14.32 -3.20
N LEU A 77 6.14 13.28 -4.03
CA LEU A 77 7.38 12.92 -4.76
C LEU A 77 7.40 13.43 -6.21
N VAL A 78 6.22 13.55 -6.83
CA VAL A 78 6.07 14.26 -8.10
C VAL A 78 5.82 15.73 -7.72
N GLY A 79 6.56 16.68 -8.30
CA GLY A 79 6.57 18.12 -7.95
C GLY A 79 5.25 18.87 -8.14
N ASN A 80 4.12 18.18 -8.11
CA ASN A 80 2.78 18.74 -8.21
C ASN A 80 2.00 18.31 -6.95
N GLU A 81 1.88 19.24 -6.00
CA GLU A 81 1.21 19.02 -4.70
C GLU A 81 -0.32 18.87 -4.84
N ASN A 82 -0.88 19.17 -6.02
CA ASN A 82 -2.30 19.16 -6.33
C ASN A 82 -2.80 17.90 -7.07
N ILE A 83 -2.10 16.77 -6.98
CA ILE A 83 -2.51 15.53 -7.65
C ILE A 83 -3.64 14.83 -6.84
N PRO A 84 -4.89 14.71 -7.36
CA PRO A 84 -5.98 13.93 -6.74
C PRO A 84 -5.82 12.39 -6.72
N TRP A 85 -4.61 11.86 -6.92
CA TRP A 85 -4.34 10.44 -7.17
C TRP A 85 -3.39 10.00 -6.05
N VAL A 86 -3.85 9.26 -5.02
CA VAL A 86 -2.95 8.92 -3.89
C VAL A 86 -3.03 7.44 -3.54
N LYS A 87 -1.92 6.72 -3.76
CA LYS A 87 -1.70 5.34 -3.28
C LYS A 87 -0.37 5.14 -2.56
N GLY A 88 0.36 6.21 -2.34
CA GLY A 88 1.37 6.37 -1.30
C GLY A 88 1.54 7.87 -1.04
N LYS A 89 2.24 8.25 0.02
CA LYS A 89 2.42 9.67 0.36
C LYS A 89 3.77 9.92 1.00
N LEU A 90 4.44 10.99 0.57
CA LEU A 90 5.54 11.57 1.33
C LEU A 90 4.96 12.31 2.54
N ILE A 91 5.38 11.90 3.74
CA ILE A 91 5.01 12.53 5.00
C ILE A 91 6.25 13.09 5.67
N VAL A 92 6.10 14.19 6.40
CA VAL A 92 7.17 14.77 7.20
C VAL A 92 6.78 14.63 8.67
N ARG A 93 7.70 14.09 9.48
CA ARG A 93 7.56 13.95 10.94
C ARG A 93 8.89 14.29 11.57
N ASP A 94 8.89 15.25 12.48
CA ASP A 94 10.06 15.66 13.27
C ASP A 94 11.28 15.97 12.37
N GLY A 95 11.04 16.75 11.31
CA GLY A 95 12.06 17.11 10.31
C GLY A 95 12.46 15.99 9.35
N THR A 96 12.08 14.74 9.62
CA THR A 96 12.41 13.57 8.80
C THR A 96 11.33 13.28 7.76
N ARG A 97 11.74 13.02 6.51
CA ARG A 97 10.85 12.67 5.41
C ARG A 97 10.68 11.15 5.32
N TYR A 98 9.43 10.69 5.23
CA TYR A 98 9.09 9.28 5.09
C TYR A 98 8.22 9.05 3.87
N VAL A 99 8.49 7.98 3.14
CA VAL A 99 7.61 7.49 2.08
C VAL A 99 6.67 6.46 2.68
N ALA A 100 5.38 6.77 2.70
CA ALA A 100 4.34 5.89 3.20
C ALA A 100 3.63 5.17 2.05
N VAL A 101 3.59 3.84 2.11
CA VAL A 101 2.93 2.97 1.13
C VAL A 101 1.99 2.01 1.85
N PRO A 102 0.78 1.72 1.34
CA PRO A 102 -0.16 0.83 2.01
C PRO A 102 0.42 -0.56 2.26
N THR A 103 0.18 -1.09 3.46
CA THR A 103 0.78 -2.35 3.93
C THR A 103 0.42 -3.55 3.05
N HIS A 104 -0.78 -3.58 2.48
CA HIS A 104 -1.24 -4.66 1.61
C HIS A 104 -0.45 -4.76 0.29
N ILE A 105 0.05 -3.63 -0.23
CA ILE A 105 0.90 -3.61 -1.44
C ILE A 105 2.31 -4.08 -1.09
N VAL A 106 2.86 -3.56 0.01
CA VAL A 106 4.19 -3.96 0.49
C VAL A 106 4.20 -5.45 0.79
N ARG A 107 3.19 -5.97 1.50
CA ARG A 107 3.05 -7.40 1.80
C ARG A 107 3.07 -8.26 0.54
N LYS A 108 2.29 -7.89 -0.49
CA LYS A 108 2.30 -8.59 -1.79
C LYS A 108 3.69 -8.60 -2.43
N ALA A 109 4.45 -7.51 -2.33
CA ALA A 109 5.80 -7.45 -2.88
C ALA A 109 6.79 -8.36 -2.12
N PHE A 110 6.70 -8.43 -0.80
CA PHE A 110 7.47 -9.38 0.01
C PHE A 110 7.13 -10.84 -0.37
N GLU A 111 5.84 -11.18 -0.40
CA GLU A 111 5.39 -12.53 -0.78
C GLU A 111 5.85 -12.89 -2.20
N TYR A 112 5.79 -11.95 -3.14
CA TYR A 112 6.25 -12.16 -4.51
C TYR A 112 7.76 -12.45 -4.60
N LYS A 113 8.55 -11.76 -3.78
CA LYS A 113 10.01 -11.99 -3.67
C LYS A 113 10.35 -13.23 -2.83
N GLY A 114 9.34 -13.97 -2.35
CA GLY A 114 9.51 -15.17 -1.54
C GLY A 114 9.93 -14.87 -0.10
N PHE A 115 9.64 -13.67 0.39
CA PHE A 115 10.02 -13.23 1.72
C PHE A 115 8.84 -13.12 2.68
N ASP A 116 9.11 -13.39 3.95
CA ASP A 116 8.17 -13.14 5.03
C ASP A 116 8.06 -11.63 5.32
N TYR A 117 6.84 -11.11 5.26
CA TYR A 117 6.56 -9.69 5.43
C TYR A 117 6.84 -9.22 6.86
N ASP A 118 6.41 -9.97 7.86
CA ASP A 118 6.52 -9.54 9.26
C ASP A 118 8.01 -9.47 9.68
N SER A 119 8.81 -10.45 9.26
CA SER A 119 10.27 -10.41 9.42
C SER A 119 10.94 -9.24 8.68
N GLY A 120 10.45 -8.90 7.49
CA GLY A 120 10.95 -7.73 6.75
C GLY A 120 10.65 -6.41 7.47
N VAL A 121 9.48 -6.30 8.08
CA VAL A 121 9.10 -5.13 8.88
C VAL A 121 9.96 -4.99 10.13
N GLU A 122 10.25 -6.10 10.82
CA GLU A 122 11.16 -6.07 11.98
C GLU A 122 12.57 -5.61 11.58
N TRP A 123 13.11 -6.05 10.43
CA TRP A 123 14.40 -5.54 9.94
C TRP A 123 14.39 -4.02 9.66
N LEU A 124 13.32 -3.51 9.05
CA LEU A 124 13.18 -2.06 8.80
C LEU A 124 13.12 -1.27 10.12
N LYS A 125 12.54 -1.86 11.16
CA LYS A 125 12.50 -1.29 12.51
C LYS A 125 13.87 -1.33 13.18
N GLU A 126 14.55 -2.46 13.14
CA GLU A 126 15.91 -2.63 13.70
C GLU A 126 16.92 -1.68 13.06
N LYS A 127 16.81 -1.43 11.74
CA LYS A 127 17.64 -0.45 11.03
C LYS A 127 17.27 1.02 11.36
N GLY A 128 16.24 1.29 12.14
CA GLY A 128 15.82 2.64 12.48
C GLY A 128 15.32 3.46 11.27
N VAL A 129 14.89 2.77 10.20
CA VAL A 129 14.37 3.42 8.98
C VAL A 129 12.84 3.44 8.94
N LEU A 130 12.19 2.63 9.79
CA LEU A 130 10.75 2.58 9.88
C LEU A 130 10.20 3.63 10.85
N LEU A 131 9.16 4.35 10.44
CA LEU A 131 8.38 5.19 11.34
C LEU A 131 7.54 4.31 12.27
N VAL A 132 7.96 4.20 13.53
CA VAL A 132 7.21 3.51 14.58
C VAL A 132 6.35 4.53 15.31
N THR A 133 5.04 4.30 15.38
CA THR A 133 4.16 5.16 16.18
C THR A 133 3.97 4.57 17.57
N GLU A 134 4.15 5.38 18.61
CA GLU A 134 3.95 4.99 20.02
C GLU A 134 2.55 4.43 20.31
N ARG A 135 1.55 4.85 19.53
CA ARG A 135 0.15 4.40 19.64
C ARG A 135 -0.16 3.22 18.72
N GLY A 136 0.34 2.04 19.07
CA GLY A 136 -0.16 0.75 18.57
C GLY A 136 0.91 -0.29 18.27
N ARG A 137 0.58 -1.57 18.53
CA ARG A 137 1.44 -2.75 18.26
C ARG A 137 1.76 -2.98 16.77
N ARG A 138 1.20 -2.19 15.85
CA ARG A 138 1.34 -2.38 14.42
C ARG A 138 2.36 -1.36 13.93
N ASN A 139 3.51 -1.85 13.48
CA ASN A 139 4.61 -1.12 12.82
C ASN A 139 4.13 -0.45 11.51
N SER A 140 3.09 0.37 11.57
CA SER A 140 2.34 0.92 10.44
C SER A 140 1.59 2.17 10.88
N VAL A 141 1.56 3.18 10.01
CA VAL A 141 0.86 4.44 10.25
C VAL A 141 -0.50 4.45 9.55
N ARG A 142 -1.52 4.99 10.20
CA ARG A 142 -2.83 5.15 9.59
C ARG A 142 -2.92 6.51 8.90
N LEU A 143 -2.99 6.52 7.57
CA LEU A 143 -3.03 7.73 6.76
C LEU A 143 -4.31 7.80 5.93
N ARG A 144 -4.76 9.02 5.63
CA ARG A 144 -5.85 9.23 4.69
C ARG A 144 -5.26 9.36 3.29
N LEU A 145 -5.46 8.34 2.47
CA LEU A 145 -5.07 8.31 1.06
C LEU A 145 -6.35 8.33 0.21
N ASN A 146 -6.47 9.29 -0.70
CA ASN A 146 -7.64 9.46 -1.58
C ASN A 146 -9.00 9.35 -0.84
N GLY A 147 -9.15 10.10 0.26
CA GLY A 147 -10.37 10.10 1.09
C GLY A 147 -10.54 8.89 2.03
N THR A 148 -9.82 7.79 1.81
CA THR A 148 -9.92 6.54 2.59
C THR A 148 -8.79 6.42 3.62
N ARG A 149 -9.10 5.91 4.82
CA ARG A 149 -8.07 5.64 5.85
C ARG A 149 -7.42 4.28 5.59
N GLU A 150 -6.13 4.28 5.27
CA GLU A 150 -5.34 3.08 5.01
C GLU A 150 -4.20 2.92 6.02
N TRP A 151 -3.87 1.66 6.33
CA TRP A 151 -2.66 1.32 7.05
C TRP A 151 -1.49 1.31 6.08
N CYS A 152 -0.46 2.09 6.39
CA CYS A 152 0.70 2.29 5.55
C CYS A 152 1.97 1.95 6.32
N LEU A 153 2.92 1.31 5.63
CA LEU A 153 4.29 1.22 6.10
C LEU A 153 5.02 2.49 5.66
N ALA A 154 5.66 3.19 6.59
CA ALA A 154 6.34 4.46 6.32
C ALA A 154 7.83 4.32 6.60
N VAL A 155 8.64 4.42 5.55
CA VAL A 155 10.10 4.23 5.60
C VAL A 155 10.79 5.55 5.27
N LYS A 156 11.89 5.87 5.96
CA LYS A 156 12.69 7.06 5.71
C LYS A 156 13.05 7.17 4.23
N ALA A 157 12.79 8.33 3.64
CA ALA A 157 13.02 8.56 2.22
C ALA A 157 14.51 8.44 1.83
N GLU A 158 15.41 8.72 2.76
CA GLU A 158 16.86 8.53 2.59
C GLU A 158 17.23 7.05 2.39
N ALA A 159 16.61 6.15 3.15
CA ALA A 159 16.90 4.71 3.10
C ALA A 159 16.50 4.07 1.76
N VAL A 160 15.51 4.64 1.07
CA VAL A 160 15.05 4.18 -0.24
C VAL A 160 15.76 4.88 -1.40
N ASN A 161 16.66 5.83 -1.10
CA ASN A 161 17.47 6.58 -2.07
C ASN A 161 16.65 7.05 -3.28
N ILE A 162 15.55 7.74 -2.99
CA ILE A 162 14.68 8.35 -4.01
C ILE A 162 15.06 9.83 -4.09
N PRO A 163 15.29 10.37 -5.29
CA PRO A 163 15.43 11.81 -5.46
C PRO A 163 14.12 12.48 -5.05
N ILE A 164 14.11 13.14 -3.90
CA ILE A 164 12.99 13.96 -3.46
C ILE A 164 13.18 15.32 -4.14
N PRO A 165 12.23 15.82 -4.95
CA PRO A 165 12.35 17.15 -5.49
C PRO A 165 12.54 18.16 -4.34
N GLN A 166 13.62 18.92 -4.39
CA GLN A 166 13.80 20.07 -3.53
C GLN A 166 12.81 21.13 -4.02
N LYS A 167 11.99 21.69 -3.12
CA LYS A 167 11.23 22.90 -3.44
C LYS A 167 12.25 24.02 -3.52
N ASP A 168 12.35 24.64 -4.69
CA ASP A 168 12.87 26.00 -4.83
C ASP A 168 11.96 27.00 -4.09
#